data_AF-A0A2R6LU66-F1
#
_entry.id   AF-A0A2R6LU66-F1
#
_cell.length_a   1.000
_cell.length_b   1.000
_cell.length_c   1.000
_cell.angle_alpha   90.00
_cell.angle_beta   90.00
_cell.angle_gamma   90.00
#
_symmetry.space_group_name_H-M   'P 1'
#
loop_
_entity.id
_entity.type
_entity.pdbx_description
1 polymer ?
#
loop_
_entity_poly.entity_id
_entity_poly.type
_entity_poly.pdbx_seq_one_letter_code
_entity_poly.pdbx_strand_id
1 'polypeptide(L)'
;MSAVERQLEDIKETIASEVPNDVSVSDVKYEGPELVVYTRDPKRFAGDGDLIRRLASQLRKRITVRPDPDVLSRPGEARDRIREIIPDEA
;
A
#
# COMPACT_ATOMS: atom_id res chain seq x y z
N MET A 1 -1.76 -23.69 8.73
CA MET A 1 -1.11 -22.39 8.46
C MET A 1 0.39 -22.53 8.63
N SER A 2 1.15 -22.03 7.65
CA SER A 2 2.60 -21.96 7.70
C SER A 2 3.06 -20.93 8.76
N ALA A 3 4.31 -21.02 9.19
CA ALA A 3 4.88 -20.02 10.10
C ALA A 3 4.90 -18.62 9.47
N VAL A 4 5.02 -18.54 8.13
CA VAL A 4 5.01 -17.29 7.37
C VAL A 4 3.62 -16.64 7.37
N GLU A 5 2.56 -17.44 7.18
CA GLU A 5 1.18 -16.95 7.21
C GLU A 5 0.84 -16.32 8.56
N ARG A 6 1.19 -17.00 9.66
CA ARG A 6 0.99 -16.46 11.02
C ARG A 6 1.74 -15.13 11.22
N GLN A 7 2.99 -15.06 10.80
CA GLN A 7 3.77 -13.83 10.92
C GLN A 7 3.18 -12.68 10.09
N LEU A 8 2.65 -12.96 8.90
CA LEU A 8 1.97 -11.95 8.08
C LEU A 8 0.66 -11.47 8.71
N GLU A 9 -0.07 -12.37 9.37
CA GLU A 9 -1.30 -12.05 10.10
C GLU A 9 -1.02 -11.15 11.31
N ASP A 10 0.00 -11.48 12.12
CA ASP A 10 0.45 -10.64 13.24
C ASP A 10 0.87 -9.23 12.78
N ILE A 11 1.59 -9.17 11.65
CA ILE A 11 2.00 -7.90 11.04
C ILE A 11 0.78 -7.12 10.53
N LYS A 12 -0.18 -7.80 9.90
CA LYS A 12 -1.41 -7.18 9.40
C LYS A 12 -2.22 -6.58 10.54
N GLU A 13 -2.36 -7.28 11.66
CA GLU A 13 -3.02 -6.76 12.86
C GLU A 13 -2.30 -5.55 13.43
N THR A 14 -0.96 -5.61 13.54
CA THR A 14 -0.14 -4.48 14.01
C THR A 14 -0.31 -3.25 13.11
N ILE A 15 -0.35 -3.43 11.79
CA ILE A 15 -0.57 -2.33 10.85
C ILE A 15 -1.99 -1.79 11.03
N ALA A 16 -3.00 -2.66 11.12
CA ALA A 16 -4.39 -2.25 11.28
C ALA A 16 -4.65 -1.46 12.58
N SER A 17 -3.90 -1.72 13.65
CA SER A 17 -4.02 -0.96 14.91
C SER A 17 -3.39 0.44 14.85
N GLU A 18 -2.40 0.65 13.99
CA GLU A 18 -1.68 1.93 13.85
C GLU A 18 -2.29 2.83 12.77
N VAL A 19 -2.99 2.23 11.81
CA VAL A 19 -3.60 2.92 10.69
C VAL A 19 -4.94 3.55 11.14
N PRO A 20 -5.24 4.80 10.72
CA PRO A 20 -6.53 5.44 11.00
C PRO A 20 -7.74 4.61 10.51
N ASN A 21 -8.86 4.69 11.23
CA ASN A 21 -10.09 3.92 10.93
C ASN A 21 -10.69 4.17 9.53
N ASP A 22 -10.33 5.29 8.88
CA ASP A 22 -10.79 5.68 7.55
C ASP A 22 -9.85 5.21 6.41
N VAL A 23 -8.82 4.43 6.74
CA VAL A 23 -7.86 3.87 5.80
C VAL A 23 -7.94 2.34 5.83
N SER A 24 -8.28 1.75 4.69
CA SER A 24 -8.41 0.30 4.57
C SER A 24 -7.10 -0.38 4.18
N VAL A 25 -6.74 -1.47 4.86
CA VAL A 25 -5.63 -2.36 4.49
C VAL A 25 -6.23 -3.66 3.97
N SER A 26 -6.07 -3.93 2.67
CA SER A 26 -6.64 -5.12 2.05
C SER A 26 -5.75 -6.35 2.25
N ASP A 27 -4.44 -6.21 2.06
CA ASP A 27 -3.50 -7.32 2.12
C ASP A 27 -2.09 -6.89 2.52
N VAL A 28 -1.31 -7.84 3.04
CA VAL A 28 0.10 -7.63 3.43
C VAL A 28 0.92 -8.83 2.95
N LYS A 29 1.95 -8.59 2.13
CA LYS A 29 2.77 -9.65 1.53
C LYS A 29 4.25 -9.32 1.58
N TYR A 30 5.07 -10.37 1.59
CA TYR A 30 6.47 -10.23 1.25
C TYR A 30 6.65 -10.31 -0.26
N GLU A 31 7.18 -9.24 -0.86
CA GLU A 31 7.59 -9.21 -2.27
C GLU A 31 9.09 -8.96 -2.34
N GLY A 32 9.86 -10.04 -2.50
CA GLY A 32 11.33 -9.98 -2.43
C GLY A 32 11.79 -9.53 -1.04
N PRO A 33 12.63 -8.48 -0.93
CA PRO A 33 13.11 -7.98 0.36
C PRO A 33 12.15 -7.02 1.06
N GLU A 34 11.01 -6.67 0.44
CA GLU A 34 10.08 -5.65 0.95
C GLU A 34 8.81 -6.26 1.55
N LEU A 35 8.27 -5.59 2.57
CA LEU A 35 6.92 -5.81 3.07
C LEU A 35 5.98 -4.87 2.31
N VAL A 36 5.13 -5.42 1.44
CA VAL A 36 4.18 -4.67 0.65
C VAL A 36 2.83 -4.66 1.36
N VAL A 37 2.30 -3.45 1.57
CA VAL A 37 0.98 -3.21 2.16
C VAL A 37 0.05 -2.71 1.06
N TYR A 38 -1.02 -3.46 0.82
CA TYR A 38 -2.06 -3.10 -0.15
C TYR A 38 -3.19 -2.33 0.54
N THR A 39 -3.63 -1.25 -0.09
CA THR A 39 -4.70 -0.38 0.42
C THR A 39 -5.63 0.06 -0.71
N ARG A 40 -6.93 0.20 -0.42
CA ARG A 40 -7.88 0.80 -1.37
C ARG A 40 -7.85 2.33 -1.32
N ASP A 41 -7.19 2.92 -0.32
CA ASP A 41 -7.13 4.35 -0.07
C ASP A 41 -5.67 4.89 -0.13
N PRO A 42 -4.91 4.63 -1.21
CA PRO A 42 -3.47 4.92 -1.27
C PRO A 42 -3.14 6.40 -1.07
N LYS A 43 -4.03 7.32 -1.51
CA LYS A 43 -3.85 8.76 -1.33
C LYS A 43 -3.96 9.19 0.12
N ARG A 44 -4.87 8.58 0.89
CA ARG A 44 -5.01 8.88 2.33
C ARG A 44 -3.81 8.34 3.09
N PHE A 45 -3.38 7.12 2.75
CA PHE A 45 -2.18 6.51 3.31
C PHE A 45 -0.94 7.38 3.08
N ALA A 46 -0.77 7.93 1.87
CA ALA A 46 0.34 8.82 1.53
C ALA A 46 0.23 10.22 2.17
N GLY A 47 -0.99 10.65 2.52
CA GLY A 47 -1.24 11.95 3.17
C GLY A 47 -0.67 12.04 4.59
N ASP A 48 -0.56 10.91 5.29
CA ASP A 48 0.16 10.81 6.57
C ASP A 48 1.60 10.31 6.30
N GLY A 49 2.48 11.25 5.96
CA GLY A 49 3.89 10.96 5.69
C GLY A 49 4.67 10.37 6.87
N ASP A 50 4.13 10.48 8.10
CA ASP A 50 4.74 9.93 9.31
C ASP A 50 4.26 8.51 9.62
N LEU A 51 3.08 8.10 9.15
CA LEU A 51 2.55 6.75 9.32
C LEU A 51 3.50 5.69 8.75
N ILE A 52 3.94 5.86 7.50
CA ILE A 52 4.86 4.92 6.84
C ILE A 52 6.18 4.81 7.61
N ARG A 53 6.72 5.93 8.09
CA ARG A 53 7.96 5.93 8.88
C ARG A 53 7.79 5.21 10.21
N ARG A 54 6.70 5.49 10.94
CA ARG A 54 6.39 4.84 12.23
C ARG A 54 6.27 3.33 12.08
N LEU A 55 5.49 2.87 11.09
CA LEU A 55 5.34 1.45 10.78
C LEU A 55 6.69 0.81 10.43
N ALA A 56 7.50 1.46 9.59
CA ALA A 56 8.82 0.95 9.21
C ALA A 56 9.77 0.85 10.41
N SER A 57 9.77 1.85 11.31
CA SER A 57 10.56 1.86 12.54
C SER A 57 10.12 0.78 13.54
N GLN A 58 8.80 0.61 13.73
CA GLN A 58 8.22 -0.36 14.66
C GLN A 58 8.44 -1.80 14.19
N LEU A 59 8.17 -2.08 12.92
CA LEU A 59 8.31 -3.41 12.33
C LEU A 59 9.77 -3.74 11.97
N ARG A 60 10.64 -2.73 11.88
CA ARG A 60 12.04 -2.85 11.42
C ARG A 60 12.12 -3.54 10.05
N LYS A 61 11.18 -3.21 9.16
CA LYS A 61 11.09 -3.73 7.78
C LYS A 61 11.08 -2.57 6.80
N ARG A 62 11.52 -2.84 5.56
CA ARG A 62 11.33 -1.93 4.43
C ARG A 62 9.90 -2.07 3.95
N ILE A 63 9.09 -1.04 4.16
CA ILE A 63 7.65 -1.04 3.85
C ILE A 63 7.40 -0.26 2.56
N THR A 64 6.62 -0.86 1.67
CA THR A 64 6.15 -0.23 0.44
C THR A 64 4.62 -0.28 0.43
N VAL A 65 3.97 0.85 0.24
CA VAL A 65 2.50 0.93 0.15
C VAL A 65 2.10 0.94 -1.32
N ARG A 66 1.13 0.10 -1.68
CA ARG A 66 0.60 0.02 -3.04
C ARG A 66 -0.92 0.10 -3.05
N PRO A 67 -1.50 0.67 -4.12
CA PRO A 67 -2.94 0.53 -4.36
C PRO A 67 -3.31 -0.94 -4.53
N ASP A 68 -4.47 -1.30 -4.01
CA ASP A 68 -5.11 -2.58 -4.28
C ASP A 68 -5.30 -2.77 -5.80
N PRO A 69 -4.98 -3.96 -6.37
CA PRO A 69 -5.21 -4.23 -7.78
C PRO A 69 -6.65 -3.95 -8.25
N ASP A 70 -7.65 -4.12 -7.38
CA ASP A 70 -9.05 -3.89 -7.70
C ASP A 70 -9.40 -2.41 -7.91
N VAL A 71 -8.58 -1.48 -7.38
CA VAL A 71 -8.77 -0.03 -7.57
C VAL A 71 -7.92 0.55 -8.71
N LEU A 72 -7.09 -0.28 -9.36
CA LEU A 72 -6.28 0.14 -10.50
C LEU A 72 -7.13 0.24 -11.77
N SER A 73 -6.96 1.34 -12.50
CA SER A 73 -7.53 1.47 -13.84
C SER A 73 -6.87 0.48 -14.80
N ARG A 74 -7.61 0.05 -15.82
CA ARG A 74 -7.05 -0.81 -16.87
C ARG A 74 -5.93 -0.07 -17.61
N PRO A 75 -4.89 -0.78 -18.10
CA PRO A 75 -3.76 -0.13 -18.76
C PRO A 75 -4.13 0.81 -19.93
N GLY A 76 -5.14 0.45 -20.74
CA GLY A 76 -5.63 1.29 -21.84
C GLY A 76 -6.27 2.59 -21.34
N GLU A 77 -7.24 2.48 -20.42
CA GLU A 77 -7.92 3.64 -19.81
C GLU A 77 -6.95 4.55 -19.06
N ALA A 78 -6.00 3.96 -18.33
CA ALA A 78 -4.96 4.70 -17.62
C ALA A 78 -4.09 5.50 -18.59
N ARG A 79 -3.64 4.88 -19.70
CA ARG A 79 -2.81 5.53 -20.72
C ARG A 79 -3.54 6.71 -21.36
N ASP A 80 -4.78 6.50 -21.76
CA ASP A 80 -5.56 7.53 -22.45
C ASP A 80 -5.82 8.72 -21.51
N ARG A 81 -6.19 8.45 -20.25
CA ARG A 81 -6.35 9.48 -19.22
C ARG A 81 -5.05 10.23 -18.89
N ILE A 82 -3.90 9.55 -18.90
CA ILE A 82 -2.59 10.19 -18.71
C ILE A 82 -2.31 11.17 -19.86
N ARG A 83 -2.58 10.77 -21.12
CA ARG A 83 -2.39 11.65 -22.29
C ARG A 83 -3.33 12.85 -22.32
N GLU A 84 -4.54 12.73 -21.77
CA GLU A 84 -5.45 13.86 -21.63
C GLU A 84 -4.97 14.89 -20.59
N ILE A 85 -4.25 14.44 -19.55
CA ILE A 85 -3.77 15.30 -18.46
C ILE A 85 -2.44 15.97 -18.82
N ILE A 86 -1.57 15.25 -19.53
CA ILE A 86 -0.24 15.72 -19.90
C ILE A 86 -0.35 16.55 -21.19
N PRO A 87 0.12 17.82 -21.22
CA PRO A 87 0.16 18.62 -22.44
C PRO A 87 0.97 17.94 -23.54
N ASP A 88 0.61 18.17 -24.81
CA ASP A 88 1.32 17.60 -25.98
C ASP A 88 2.80 18.00 -26.06
N GLU A 89 3.19 19.06 -25.36
CA GLU A 89 4.54 19.64 -25.33
C GLU A 89 5.45 19.09 -24.21
N ALA A 90 4.95 18.17 -23.38
CA ALA A 90 5.65 17.63 -22.21
C ALA A 90 6.71 16.56 -22.52
#